data_AF-A0A1W0WNF9-F1
#
_entry.id   AF-A0A1W0WNF9-F1
#
_cell.length_a   1.000
_cell.length_b   1.000
_cell.length_c   1.000
_cell.angle_alpha   90.00
_cell.angle_beta   90.00
_cell.angle_gamma   90.00
#
_symmetry.space_group_name_H-M   'P 1'
#
loop_
_entity.id
_entity.type
_entity.pdbx_description
1 polymer ?
#
loop_
_entity_poly.entity_id
_entity_poly.type
_entity_poly.pdbx_seq_one_letter_code
_entity_poly.pdbx_strand_id
1 'polypeptide(L)'
;MIASRALYNAAQSTDKTFLTREELEEHCESSVRNRLQVDHPDFKLIYKGCILRFPFTRCVSEIETFQANLGDICIASYPKTGQTMMGAMALMTLRDGDPMTFQTGAPLKMKVPYLEDAYPRNGSFVDPIFPIRHLKSLEGPRLYGTHLNATALPEQLLQTAKILFVYRNPKDTIISAYHFMLSGATVCGRAENLSDFIQAFIAEDGGLNPYFDHLESFWSRRSQSNIHVTSFETVVTDRTAATRKLGLFLGKCLTDTQVGMIVFQCSFQEMKKNPLTDCSQIAKSFGADANANPFLRAGKIGNWLDYLSVEQNEQIDNWVEHNFARRPALSGLTFQYEP
;
A
#
# COMPACT_ATOMS: atom_id res chain seq x y z
N MET A 1 24.52 11.95 -0.51
CA MET A 1 24.00 13.00 -1.43
C MET A 1 24.19 12.68 -2.92
N ILE A 2 25.16 11.85 -3.33
CA ILE A 2 25.37 11.48 -4.74
C ILE A 2 24.48 10.29 -5.18
N ALA A 3 24.24 9.32 -4.29
CA ALA A 3 23.40 8.14 -4.58
C ALA A 3 21.92 8.46 -4.84
N SER A 4 21.31 9.41 -4.12
CA SER A 4 19.89 9.75 -4.33
C SER A 4 19.64 10.45 -5.68
N ARG A 5 20.65 11.14 -6.22
CA ARG A 5 20.57 11.81 -7.53
C ARG A 5 20.64 10.82 -8.69
N ALA A 6 21.38 9.71 -8.52
CA ALA A 6 21.42 8.62 -9.49
C ALA A 6 20.08 7.85 -9.54
N LEU A 7 19.48 7.56 -8.38
CA LEU A 7 18.15 6.94 -8.29
C LEU A 7 17.05 7.84 -8.87
N TYR A 8 17.11 9.14 -8.59
CA TYR A 8 16.18 10.13 -9.14
C TYR A 8 16.27 10.25 -10.68
N ASN A 9 17.49 10.21 -11.23
CA ASN A 9 17.70 10.26 -12.68
C ASN A 9 17.29 8.93 -13.37
N ALA A 10 17.46 7.78 -12.72
CA ALA A 10 16.98 6.49 -13.23
C ALA A 10 15.44 6.40 -13.26
N ALA A 11 14.75 7.01 -12.28
CA ALA A 11 13.30 7.04 -12.20
C ALA A 11 12.61 7.86 -13.31
N GLN A 12 13.34 8.77 -13.99
CA GLN A 12 12.85 9.50 -15.16
C GLN A 12 13.08 8.76 -16.49
N SER A 13 13.83 7.65 -16.49
CA SER A 13 13.96 6.77 -17.65
C SER A 13 12.81 5.76 -17.69
N THR A 14 12.35 5.40 -18.88
CA THR A 14 11.30 4.40 -19.09
C THR A 14 11.77 2.95 -18.85
N ASP A 15 12.98 2.76 -18.32
CA ASP A 15 13.69 1.48 -18.32
C ASP A 15 13.75 0.84 -16.91
N LYS A 16 13.72 -0.49 -16.91
CA LYS A 16 13.98 -1.33 -15.72
C LYS A 16 15.46 -1.24 -15.39
N THR A 17 15.78 -0.80 -14.18
CA THR A 17 17.17 -0.79 -13.69
C THR A 17 17.28 -1.68 -12.46
N PHE A 18 18.05 -2.77 -12.60
CA PHE A 18 18.51 -3.58 -11.48
C PHE A 18 19.77 -2.93 -10.91
N LEU A 19 19.80 -2.73 -9.59
CA LEU A 19 20.97 -2.16 -8.91
C LEU A 19 21.96 -3.28 -8.58
N THR A 20 23.25 -3.00 -8.79
CA THR A 20 24.34 -3.93 -8.54
C THR A 20 24.66 -4.07 -7.05
N ARG A 21 25.38 -5.14 -6.70
CA ARG A 21 25.85 -5.43 -5.34
C ARG A 21 26.52 -4.24 -4.64
N GLU A 22 27.39 -3.53 -5.36
CA GLU A 22 28.17 -2.41 -4.83
C GLU A 22 27.30 -1.17 -4.54
N GLU A 23 26.12 -1.07 -5.14
CA GLU A 23 25.16 0.04 -4.92
C GLU A 23 24.20 -0.23 -3.74
N LEU A 24 24.16 -1.47 -3.24
CA LEU A 24 23.25 -1.92 -2.17
C LEU A 24 23.95 -2.06 -0.80
N GLU A 25 25.28 -1.95 -0.74
CA GLU A 25 26.07 -2.19 0.46
C GLU A 25 26.36 -0.89 1.24
N GLU A 26 25.63 -0.66 2.35
CA GLU A 26 26.23 -0.20 3.62
C GLU A 26 25.38 -0.38 4.91
N HIS A 27 24.14 -0.88 4.91
CA HIS A 27 23.31 -0.90 6.14
C HIS A 27 22.40 -2.14 6.33
N CYS A 28 22.93 -3.38 6.32
CA CYS A 28 22.10 -4.55 6.66
C CYS A 28 22.86 -5.71 7.34
N GLU A 29 22.35 -6.18 8.49
CA GLU A 29 22.88 -7.32 9.26
C GLU A 29 22.75 -8.68 8.54
N SER A 30 23.71 -9.59 8.74
CA SER A 30 23.85 -10.90 8.05
C SER A 30 22.64 -11.85 8.17
N SER A 31 21.89 -11.79 9.27
CA SER A 31 20.71 -12.65 9.48
C SER A 31 19.48 -12.19 8.69
N VAL A 32 19.42 -10.89 8.35
CA VAL A 32 18.42 -10.29 7.46
C VAL A 32 18.81 -10.56 6.00
N ARG A 33 20.11 -10.51 5.68
CA ARG A 33 20.66 -10.85 4.35
C ARG A 33 20.19 -12.21 3.84
N ASN A 34 20.34 -13.25 4.67
CA ASN A 34 19.98 -14.63 4.33
C ASN A 34 18.47 -14.84 4.12
N ARG A 35 17.61 -14.07 4.80
CA ARG A 35 16.14 -14.20 4.69
C ARG A 35 15.55 -13.38 3.54
N LEU A 36 16.08 -12.19 3.30
CA LEU A 36 15.72 -11.34 2.17
C LEU A 36 16.28 -11.85 0.82
N GLN A 37 17.17 -12.84 0.86
CA GLN A 37 18.01 -13.23 -0.28
C GLN A 37 18.65 -11.99 -0.92
N VAL A 38 19.31 -11.14 -0.11
CA VAL A 38 19.92 -9.89 -0.63
C VAL A 38 20.98 -10.15 -1.69
N ASP A 39 21.54 -11.36 -1.70
CA ASP A 39 22.49 -11.84 -2.71
C ASP A 39 21.80 -12.28 -4.01
N HIS A 40 20.46 -12.23 -4.09
CA HIS A 40 19.70 -12.50 -5.29
C HIS A 40 19.94 -11.37 -6.31
N PRO A 41 20.28 -11.68 -7.58
CA PRO A 41 20.59 -10.66 -8.59
C PRO A 41 19.42 -9.67 -8.81
N ASP A 42 18.19 -10.12 -8.57
CA ASP A 42 16.97 -9.30 -8.66
C ASP A 42 16.51 -8.66 -7.33
N PHE A 43 17.42 -8.44 -6.36
CA PHE A 43 17.04 -8.00 -5.01
C PHE A 43 16.29 -6.66 -4.97
N LYS A 44 16.70 -5.67 -5.78
CA LYS A 44 16.06 -4.35 -5.88
C LYS A 44 15.96 -3.93 -7.35
N LEU A 45 14.76 -3.52 -7.75
CA LEU A 45 14.44 -3.05 -9.11
C LEU A 45 13.74 -1.69 -9.03
N ILE A 46 14.22 -0.74 -9.82
CA ILE A 46 13.47 0.49 -10.10
C ILE A 46 12.62 0.22 -11.35
N TYR A 47 11.30 0.26 -11.19
CA TYR A 47 10.33 0.04 -12.27
C TYR A 47 9.37 1.23 -12.33
N LYS A 48 9.52 2.09 -13.35
CA LYS A 48 8.64 3.24 -13.61
C LYS A 48 8.38 4.13 -12.38
N GLY A 49 9.45 4.43 -11.64
CA GLY A 49 9.42 5.24 -10.42
C GLY A 49 8.99 4.48 -9.15
N CYS A 50 8.79 3.16 -9.22
CA CYS A 50 8.55 2.30 -8.06
C CYS A 50 9.81 1.55 -7.66
N ILE A 51 10.04 1.41 -6.36
CA ILE A 51 11.10 0.59 -5.77
C ILE A 51 10.49 -0.76 -5.41
N LEU A 52 10.84 -1.80 -6.17
CA LEU A 52 10.43 -3.18 -5.91
C LEU A 52 11.60 -3.97 -5.35
N ARG A 53 11.33 -4.82 -4.35
CA ARG A 53 12.32 -5.74 -3.78
C ARG A 53 11.93 -7.18 -4.05
N PHE A 54 12.90 -8.08 -4.12
CA PHE A 54 12.62 -9.51 -4.17
C PHE A 54 11.72 -9.89 -2.98
N PRO A 55 10.67 -10.72 -3.18
CA PRO A 55 10.30 -11.43 -4.41
C PRO A 55 9.42 -10.65 -5.42
N PHE A 56 9.00 -9.43 -5.08
CA PHE A 56 8.06 -8.64 -5.89
C PHE A 56 8.63 -8.19 -7.23
N THR A 57 9.96 -8.10 -7.39
CA THR A 57 10.60 -7.83 -8.69
C THR A 57 10.19 -8.85 -9.78
N ARG A 58 9.84 -10.08 -9.39
CA ARG A 58 9.50 -11.16 -10.32
C ARG A 58 8.09 -11.09 -10.91
N CYS A 59 7.22 -10.22 -10.39
CA CYS A 59 5.86 -10.06 -10.93
C CYS A 59 5.75 -8.97 -12.02
N VAL A 60 6.83 -8.22 -12.29
CA VAL A 60 6.79 -7.06 -13.20
C VAL A 60 6.33 -7.43 -14.61
N SER A 61 6.79 -8.55 -15.17
CA SER A 61 6.33 -9.02 -16.48
C SER A 61 4.83 -9.37 -16.50
N GLU A 62 4.30 -9.83 -15.36
CA GLU A 62 2.88 -10.09 -15.22
C GLU A 62 2.08 -8.78 -15.17
N ILE A 63 2.60 -7.76 -14.49
CA ILE A 63 1.99 -6.41 -14.40
C ILE A 63 1.94 -5.76 -15.77
N GLU A 64 3.03 -5.78 -16.54
CA GLU A 64 3.11 -5.16 -17.86
C GLU A 64 2.10 -5.73 -18.86
N THR A 65 1.77 -7.01 -18.73
CA THR A 65 0.83 -7.73 -19.61
C THR A 65 -0.57 -7.84 -19.01
N PHE A 66 -0.81 -7.24 -17.85
CA PHE A 66 -2.12 -7.29 -17.21
C PHE A 66 -3.12 -6.40 -17.95
N GLN A 67 -4.29 -6.96 -18.24
CA GLN A 67 -5.42 -6.23 -18.81
C GLN A 67 -6.55 -6.21 -17.82
N ALA A 68 -7.10 -5.03 -17.54
CA ALA A 68 -8.29 -4.87 -16.72
C ALA A 68 -9.54 -5.34 -17.48
N ASN A 69 -10.43 -6.02 -16.77
CA ASN A 69 -11.76 -6.36 -17.27
C ASN A 69 -12.70 -5.18 -17.04
N LEU A 70 -13.75 -5.07 -17.86
CA LEU A 70 -14.80 -4.10 -17.60
C LEU A 70 -15.45 -4.38 -16.23
N GLY A 71 -15.55 -3.35 -15.40
CA GLY A 71 -16.08 -3.45 -14.03
C GLY A 71 -15.05 -3.80 -12.97
N ASP A 72 -13.79 -4.04 -13.34
CA ASP A 72 -12.69 -4.17 -12.38
C ASP A 72 -12.61 -2.97 -11.43
N ILE A 73 -12.19 -3.25 -10.21
CA ILE A 73 -11.92 -2.25 -9.18
C ILE A 73 -10.50 -2.43 -8.68
N CYS A 74 -9.68 -1.40 -8.87
CA CYS A 74 -8.31 -1.32 -8.41
C CYS A 74 -8.21 -0.39 -7.19
N ILE A 75 -7.79 -0.90 -6.05
CA ILE A 75 -7.54 -0.10 -4.85
C ILE A 75 -6.07 0.31 -4.83
N ALA A 76 -5.81 1.57 -5.13
CA ALA A 76 -4.47 2.13 -5.12
C ALA A 76 -4.20 2.86 -3.80
N SER A 77 -3.07 2.57 -3.15
CA SER A 77 -2.67 3.31 -1.96
C SER A 77 -1.17 3.18 -1.76
N TYR A 78 -0.55 4.18 -1.13
CA TYR A 78 0.80 3.99 -0.64
C TYR A 78 0.78 2.94 0.49
N PRO A 79 1.86 2.16 0.72
CA PRO A 79 1.92 1.26 1.86
C PRO A 79 1.53 1.95 3.16
N LYS A 80 0.65 1.28 3.92
CA LYS A 80 0.19 1.73 5.26
C LYS A 80 -0.73 2.96 5.29
N THR A 81 -1.36 3.33 4.16
CA THR A 81 -2.36 4.41 4.08
C THR A 81 -3.82 3.94 4.16
N GLY A 82 -4.10 2.72 4.65
CA GLY A 82 -5.47 2.27 4.93
C GLY A 82 -6.11 1.34 3.90
N GLN A 83 -5.35 0.81 2.95
CA GLN A 83 -5.86 -0.07 1.89
C GLN A 83 -6.65 -1.29 2.40
N THR A 84 -6.24 -1.90 3.51
CA THR A 84 -6.94 -3.07 4.06
C THR A 84 -8.37 -2.71 4.48
N MET A 85 -8.58 -1.55 5.10
CA MET A 85 -9.91 -1.07 5.47
C MET A 85 -10.73 -0.73 4.22
N MET A 86 -10.15 -0.04 3.25
CA MET A 86 -10.82 0.25 1.98
C MET A 86 -11.18 -1.03 1.21
N GLY A 87 -10.30 -2.03 1.21
CA GLY A 87 -10.55 -3.34 0.60
C GLY A 87 -11.70 -4.08 1.26
N ALA A 88 -11.77 -4.04 2.60
CA ALA A 88 -12.90 -4.60 3.32
C ALA A 88 -14.21 -3.89 2.97
N MET A 89 -14.21 -2.56 2.96
CA MET A 89 -15.37 -1.74 2.61
C MET A 89 -15.83 -1.99 1.18
N ALA A 90 -14.93 -1.93 0.21
CA ALA A 90 -15.25 -2.15 -1.19
C ALA A 90 -15.82 -3.55 -1.43
N LEU A 91 -15.22 -4.58 -0.82
CA LEU A 91 -15.72 -5.95 -0.94
C LEU A 91 -17.12 -6.09 -0.36
N MET A 92 -17.36 -5.58 0.86
CA MET A 92 -18.68 -5.62 1.49
C MET A 92 -19.72 -4.81 0.71
N THR A 93 -19.35 -3.66 0.14
CA THR A 93 -20.22 -2.85 -0.73
C THR A 93 -20.61 -3.64 -1.98
N LEU A 94 -19.68 -4.34 -2.63
CA LEU A 94 -19.97 -5.17 -3.80
C LEU A 94 -20.89 -6.35 -3.46
N ARG A 95 -20.84 -6.82 -2.22
CA ARG A 95 -21.68 -7.89 -1.65
C ARG A 95 -22.92 -7.36 -0.92
N ASP A 96 -23.30 -6.11 -1.17
CA ASP A 96 -24.55 -5.53 -0.67
C ASP A 96 -24.68 -5.61 0.87
N GLY A 97 -23.54 -5.51 1.58
CA GLY A 97 -23.46 -5.57 3.03
C GLY A 97 -23.59 -6.97 3.63
N ASP A 98 -23.46 -8.04 2.84
CA ASP A 98 -23.59 -9.42 3.33
C ASP A 98 -22.55 -9.76 4.42
N PRO A 99 -22.96 -10.01 5.68
CA PRO A 99 -22.03 -10.34 6.76
C PRO A 99 -21.27 -11.65 6.54
N MET A 100 -21.76 -12.57 5.69
CA MET A 100 -21.07 -13.82 5.37
C MET A 100 -19.70 -13.58 4.69
N THR A 101 -19.52 -12.40 4.09
CA THR A 101 -18.28 -11.95 3.46
C THR A 101 -17.05 -12.11 4.37
N PHE A 102 -17.20 -11.90 5.69
CA PHE A 102 -16.10 -12.05 6.66
C PHE A 102 -16.35 -13.12 7.72
N GLN A 103 -17.35 -13.98 7.55
CA GLN A 103 -17.58 -15.12 8.45
C GLN A 103 -17.03 -16.42 7.85
N THR A 104 -16.90 -16.51 6.53
CA THR A 104 -16.48 -17.74 5.84
C THR A 104 -15.52 -17.49 4.68
N GLY A 105 -14.91 -18.57 4.20
CA GLY A 105 -14.03 -18.58 3.04
C GLY A 105 -12.64 -18.03 3.32
N ALA A 106 -11.99 -17.53 2.27
CA ALA A 106 -10.61 -17.07 2.34
C ALA A 106 -10.44 -15.77 3.15
N PRO A 107 -9.26 -15.51 3.71
CA PRO A 107 -8.92 -14.21 4.31
C PRO A 107 -9.01 -13.06 3.28
N LEU A 108 -9.25 -11.85 3.79
CA LEU A 108 -9.40 -10.61 3.03
C LEU A 108 -8.24 -10.37 2.05
N LYS A 109 -7.00 -10.63 2.48
CA LYS A 109 -5.82 -10.46 1.63
C LYS A 109 -5.79 -11.40 0.42
N MET A 110 -6.48 -12.54 0.48
CA MET A 110 -6.67 -13.42 -0.68
C MET A 110 -7.88 -13.03 -1.53
N LYS A 111 -8.90 -12.42 -0.91
CA LYS A 111 -10.09 -11.88 -1.61
C LYS A 111 -9.79 -10.57 -2.35
N VAL A 112 -8.80 -9.80 -1.88
CA VAL A 112 -8.32 -8.54 -2.46
C VAL A 112 -6.79 -8.62 -2.59
N PRO A 113 -6.28 -9.47 -3.52
CA PRO A 113 -4.85 -9.64 -3.72
C PRO A 113 -4.23 -8.39 -4.36
N TYR A 114 -2.93 -8.17 -4.16
CA TYR A 114 -2.25 -7.05 -4.82
C TYR A 114 -1.56 -7.52 -6.10
N LEU A 115 -1.48 -6.64 -7.09
CA LEU A 115 -0.85 -6.94 -8.37
C LEU A 115 0.62 -7.33 -8.21
N GLU A 116 1.30 -6.66 -7.30
CA GLU A 116 2.73 -6.85 -7.03
C GLU A 116 3.06 -7.86 -5.91
N ASP A 117 2.05 -8.52 -5.33
CA ASP A 117 2.27 -9.52 -4.28
C ASP A 117 2.93 -10.78 -4.86
N ALA A 118 3.78 -11.40 -4.05
CA ALA A 118 4.32 -12.73 -4.29
C ALA A 118 4.36 -13.48 -2.96
N TYR A 119 3.58 -14.54 -2.82
CA TYR A 119 3.47 -15.32 -1.58
C TYR A 119 4.43 -16.50 -1.59
N PRO A 120 5.02 -16.88 -0.44
CA PRO A 120 5.91 -18.03 -0.41
C PRO A 120 5.14 -19.33 -0.63
N ARG A 121 5.66 -20.22 -1.46
CA ARG A 121 5.16 -21.58 -1.61
C ARG A 121 5.94 -22.49 -0.67
N ASN A 122 5.24 -23.19 0.22
CA ASN A 122 5.85 -24.07 1.22
C ASN A 122 6.95 -23.38 2.06
N GLY A 123 6.75 -22.10 2.39
CA GLY A 123 7.71 -21.30 3.17
C GLY A 123 8.92 -20.77 2.38
N SER A 124 8.94 -20.92 1.05
CA SER A 124 10.05 -20.49 0.18
C SER A 124 9.59 -19.53 -0.92
N PHE A 125 10.45 -18.57 -1.25
CA PHE A 125 10.27 -17.62 -2.36
C PHE A 125 11.02 -18.03 -3.64
N VAL A 126 11.56 -19.26 -3.70
CA VAL A 126 12.20 -19.80 -4.91
C VAL A 126 11.19 -19.96 -6.06
N ASP A 127 10.00 -20.46 -5.75
CA ASP A 127 8.85 -20.51 -6.68
C ASP A 127 7.60 -19.92 -6.01
N PRO A 128 7.49 -18.59 -5.93
CA PRO A 128 6.42 -17.95 -5.20
C PRO A 128 5.11 -17.99 -5.98
N ILE A 129 4.00 -17.87 -5.25
CA ILE A 129 2.66 -17.78 -5.80
C ILE A 129 2.39 -16.31 -6.13
N PHE A 130 2.14 -16.03 -7.41
CA PHE A 130 1.79 -14.69 -7.90
C PHE A 130 0.28 -14.55 -8.06
N PRO A 131 -0.42 -13.79 -7.20
CA PRO A 131 -1.88 -13.63 -7.29
C PRO A 131 -2.34 -13.02 -8.61
N ILE A 132 -1.51 -12.17 -9.22
CA ILE A 132 -1.79 -11.59 -10.53
C ILE A 132 -2.04 -12.65 -11.62
N ARG A 133 -1.40 -13.83 -11.54
CA ARG A 133 -1.68 -14.94 -12.47
C ARG A 133 -3.08 -15.49 -12.30
N HIS A 134 -3.55 -15.60 -11.06
CA HIS A 134 -4.93 -15.98 -10.77
C HIS A 134 -5.92 -14.90 -11.23
N LEU A 135 -5.62 -13.62 -10.98
CA LEU A 135 -6.46 -12.52 -11.47
C LEU A 135 -6.62 -12.56 -12.99
N LYS A 136 -5.56 -12.88 -13.74
CA LYS A 136 -5.61 -13.03 -15.20
C LYS A 136 -6.49 -14.21 -15.67
N SER A 137 -6.67 -15.24 -14.85
CA SER A 137 -7.53 -16.38 -15.19
C SER A 137 -9.00 -16.17 -14.85
N LEU A 138 -9.35 -15.11 -14.11
CA LEU A 138 -10.73 -14.84 -13.70
C LEU A 138 -11.48 -14.07 -14.78
N GLU A 139 -12.69 -14.53 -15.08
CA GLU A 139 -13.67 -13.81 -15.87
C GLU A 139 -14.46 -12.81 -15.00
N GLY A 140 -14.94 -11.73 -15.63
CA GLY A 140 -15.80 -10.74 -14.99
C GLY A 140 -15.07 -9.73 -14.10
N PRO A 141 -15.82 -8.93 -13.32
CA PRO A 141 -15.27 -7.88 -12.46
C PRO A 141 -14.41 -8.44 -11.34
N ARG A 142 -13.17 -7.95 -11.22
CA ARG A 142 -12.23 -8.35 -10.18
C ARG A 142 -12.01 -7.19 -9.20
N LEU A 143 -11.69 -7.53 -7.96
CA LEU A 143 -11.28 -6.58 -6.92
C LEU A 143 -9.85 -6.90 -6.52
N TYR A 144 -8.95 -5.93 -6.70
CA TYR A 144 -7.53 -6.10 -6.39
C TYR A 144 -6.91 -4.78 -5.91
N GLY A 145 -5.74 -4.86 -5.31
CA GLY A 145 -4.99 -3.73 -4.80
C GLY A 145 -3.68 -3.49 -5.53
N THR A 146 -3.09 -2.32 -5.33
CA THR A 146 -1.69 -2.06 -5.67
C THR A 146 -1.10 -0.92 -4.83
N HIS A 147 0.19 -1.00 -4.60
CA HIS A 147 1.06 0.03 -4.05
C HIS A 147 1.91 0.73 -5.11
N LEU A 148 1.80 0.32 -6.38
CA LEU A 148 2.51 0.91 -7.49
C LEU A 148 1.97 2.30 -7.81
N ASN A 149 2.84 3.18 -8.27
CA ASN A 149 2.46 4.47 -8.84
C ASN A 149 1.55 4.25 -10.05
N ALA A 150 0.67 5.21 -10.35
CA ALA A 150 -0.18 5.13 -11.54
C ALA A 150 0.64 4.93 -12.82
N THR A 151 1.82 5.56 -12.91
CA THR A 151 2.75 5.45 -14.04
C THR A 151 3.30 4.03 -14.26
N ALA A 152 3.32 3.19 -13.22
CA ALA A 152 3.80 1.81 -13.28
C ALA A 152 2.72 0.80 -13.70
N LEU A 153 1.45 1.23 -13.70
CA LEU A 153 0.32 0.41 -14.13
C LEU A 153 0.12 0.48 -15.65
N PRO A 154 -0.46 -0.57 -16.28
CA PRO A 154 -0.87 -0.51 -17.67
C PRO A 154 -1.88 0.61 -17.92
N GLU A 155 -1.67 1.40 -18.98
CA GLU A 155 -2.60 2.49 -19.35
C GLU A 155 -4.02 1.97 -19.59
N GLN A 156 -4.15 0.77 -20.18
CA GLN A 156 -5.46 0.11 -20.36
C GLN A 156 -6.17 -0.15 -19.03
N LEU A 157 -5.43 -0.53 -17.97
CA LEU A 157 -6.00 -0.69 -16.63
C LEU A 157 -6.49 0.64 -16.10
N LEU A 158 -5.68 1.70 -16.21
CA LEU A 158 -6.02 3.04 -15.73
C LEU A 158 -7.28 3.60 -16.38
N GLN A 159 -7.54 3.24 -17.65
CA GLN A 159 -8.71 3.70 -18.40
C GLN A 159 -9.95 2.82 -18.19
N THR A 160 -9.77 1.53 -17.89
CA THR A 160 -10.87 0.54 -17.87
C THR A 160 -11.41 0.27 -16.45
N ALA A 161 -10.53 0.17 -15.47
CA ALA A 161 -10.93 -0.14 -14.10
C ALA A 161 -11.49 1.10 -13.38
N LYS A 162 -12.36 0.88 -12.40
CA LYS A 162 -12.65 1.88 -11.35
C LYS A 162 -11.49 1.90 -10.36
N ILE A 163 -10.91 3.06 -10.10
CA ILE A 163 -9.78 3.21 -9.18
C ILE A 163 -10.27 3.83 -7.87
N LEU A 164 -10.01 3.14 -6.76
CA LEU A 164 -10.18 3.66 -5.40
C LEU A 164 -8.81 4.10 -4.89
N PHE A 165 -8.52 5.39 -4.95
CA PHE A 165 -7.25 5.94 -4.46
C PHE A 165 -7.38 6.41 -3.01
N VAL A 166 -6.56 5.83 -2.12
CA VAL A 166 -6.55 6.15 -0.68
C VAL A 166 -5.20 6.71 -0.25
N TYR A 167 -5.22 7.92 0.28
CA TYR A 167 -4.06 8.56 0.87
C TYR A 167 -4.22 8.75 2.39
N ARG A 168 -3.13 9.07 3.08
CA ARG A 168 -3.10 9.32 4.53
C ARG A 168 -2.03 10.35 4.83
N ASN A 169 -2.18 11.12 5.90
CA ASN A 169 -1.16 12.05 6.34
C ASN A 169 0.21 11.36 6.50
N PRO A 170 1.30 12.04 6.10
CA PRO A 170 2.63 11.44 6.03
C PRO A 170 3.18 11.04 7.41
N LYS A 171 2.88 11.81 8.47
CA LYS A 171 3.38 11.55 9.83
C LYS A 171 2.90 10.19 10.35
N ASP A 172 1.59 9.95 10.32
CA ASP A 172 1.04 8.65 10.71
C ASP A 172 1.45 7.51 9.76
N THR A 173 1.64 7.81 8.48
CA THR A 173 2.10 6.83 7.48
C THR A 173 3.50 6.34 7.83
N ILE A 174 4.43 7.26 8.16
CA ILE A 174 5.79 6.95 8.60
C ILE A 174 5.77 6.06 9.84
N ILE A 175 5.00 6.44 10.88
CA ILE A 175 4.91 5.62 12.10
C ILE A 175 4.32 4.24 11.80
N SER A 176 3.28 4.16 10.97
CA SER A 176 2.71 2.86 10.61
C SER A 176 3.65 2.00 9.77
N ALA A 177 4.49 2.62 8.92
CA ALA A 177 5.51 1.93 8.15
C ALA A 177 6.64 1.44 9.06
N TYR A 178 7.15 2.27 9.97
CA TYR A 178 8.17 1.90 10.95
C TYR A 178 7.79 0.64 11.74
N HIS A 179 6.58 0.60 12.31
CA HIS A 179 6.10 -0.58 13.02
C HIS A 179 5.91 -1.81 12.13
N PHE A 180 5.56 -1.61 10.86
CA PHE A 180 5.49 -2.71 9.90
C PHE A 180 6.90 -3.29 9.64
N MET A 181 7.92 -2.45 9.52
CA MET A 181 9.32 -2.90 9.41
C MET A 181 9.77 -3.67 10.65
N LEU A 182 9.43 -3.16 11.84
CA LEU A 182 9.77 -3.81 13.12
C LEU A 182 9.09 -5.18 13.30
N SER A 183 7.99 -5.46 12.59
CA SER A 183 7.39 -6.80 12.61
C SER A 183 8.31 -7.86 12.00
N GLY A 184 9.36 -7.48 11.25
CA GLY A 184 10.28 -8.42 10.63
C GLY A 184 9.77 -9.04 9.33
N ALA A 185 8.73 -8.44 8.73
CA ALA A 185 8.26 -8.81 7.39
C ALA A 185 9.44 -8.77 6.41
N THR A 186 9.83 -9.93 5.87
CA THR A 186 11.04 -10.18 5.07
C THR A 186 10.98 -9.59 3.66
N VAL A 187 10.38 -8.41 3.51
CA VAL A 187 10.33 -7.70 2.22
C VAL A 187 10.83 -6.27 2.30
N CYS A 188 11.04 -5.78 3.53
CA CYS A 188 11.55 -4.46 3.79
C CYS A 188 12.60 -4.60 4.89
N GLY A 189 13.78 -3.96 4.74
CA GLY A 189 14.89 -4.08 5.69
C GLY A 189 14.51 -3.75 7.14
N ARG A 190 15.34 -4.12 8.11
CA ARG A 190 15.07 -3.75 9.51
C ARG A 190 15.44 -2.29 9.74
N ALA A 191 14.53 -1.51 10.31
CA ALA A 191 14.86 -0.22 10.89
C ALA A 191 15.44 -0.43 12.29
N GLU A 192 16.62 0.12 12.57
CA GLU A 192 17.29 -0.02 13.88
C GLU A 192 16.63 0.89 14.93
N ASN A 193 16.22 2.09 14.53
CA ASN A 193 15.44 3.02 15.36
C ASN A 193 14.57 3.94 14.49
N LEU A 194 13.71 4.72 15.15
CA LEU A 194 12.75 5.60 14.47
C LEU A 194 13.43 6.75 13.72
N SER A 195 14.50 7.34 14.27
CA SER A 195 15.20 8.46 13.64
C SER A 195 15.81 8.06 12.30
N ASP A 196 16.50 6.93 12.25
CA ASP A 196 17.12 6.42 11.02
C ASP A 196 16.04 6.06 9.99
N PHE A 197 14.91 5.50 10.45
CA PHE A 197 13.79 5.22 9.57
C PHE A 197 13.19 6.48 8.96
N ILE A 198 12.99 7.54 9.74
CA ILE A 198 12.49 8.84 9.26
C ILE A 198 13.43 9.39 8.19
N GLN A 199 14.74 9.39 8.45
CA GLN A 199 15.73 9.88 7.51
C GLN A 199 15.72 9.07 6.21
N ALA A 200 15.69 7.74 6.29
CA ALA A 200 15.62 6.87 5.12
C ALA A 200 14.30 7.05 4.34
N PHE A 201 13.18 7.28 5.03
CA PHE A 201 11.89 7.55 4.39
C PHE A 201 11.89 8.88 3.63
N ILE A 202 12.38 9.95 4.26
CA ILE A 202 12.52 11.29 3.67
C ILE A 202 13.48 11.28 2.47
N ALA A 203 14.56 10.49 2.57
CA ALA A 203 15.55 10.31 1.52
C ALA A 203 15.11 9.33 0.41
N GLU A 204 13.91 8.74 0.52
CA GLU A 204 13.34 7.78 -0.44
C GLU A 204 14.17 6.49 -0.59
N ASP A 205 14.92 6.11 0.45
CA ASP A 205 15.77 4.91 0.49
C ASP A 205 15.26 3.82 1.47
N GLY A 206 14.17 4.09 2.18
CA GLY A 206 13.57 3.19 3.17
C GLY A 206 12.97 1.88 2.64
N GLY A 207 13.11 1.58 1.34
CA GLY A 207 12.61 0.35 0.73
C GLY A 207 11.11 0.31 0.43
N LEU A 208 10.46 1.47 0.44
CA LEU A 208 9.12 1.70 -0.08
C LEU A 208 9.23 2.64 -1.29
N ASN A 209 8.13 2.82 -2.04
CA ASN A 209 8.09 3.80 -3.13
C ASN A 209 8.34 5.23 -2.59
N PRO A 210 8.76 6.19 -3.43
CA PRO A 210 8.71 7.60 -3.06
C PRO A 210 7.26 8.02 -2.75
N TYR A 211 7.00 8.48 -1.52
CA TYR A 211 5.63 8.76 -1.05
C TYR A 211 4.93 9.83 -1.90
N PHE A 212 5.62 10.95 -2.19
CA PHE A 212 5.02 12.06 -2.93
C PHE A 212 4.85 11.79 -4.42
N ASP A 213 5.72 10.97 -5.02
CA ASP A 213 5.55 10.56 -6.42
C ASP A 213 4.36 9.61 -6.56
N HIS A 214 4.20 8.67 -5.62
CA HIS A 214 3.00 7.84 -5.54
C HIS A 214 1.74 8.71 -5.39
N LEU A 215 1.75 9.64 -4.43
CA LEU A 215 0.63 10.55 -4.17
C LEU A 215 0.26 11.38 -5.41
N GLU A 216 1.24 12.01 -6.05
CA GLU A 216 1.05 12.85 -7.24
C GLU A 216 0.55 12.04 -8.45
N SER A 217 1.06 10.81 -8.62
CA SER A 217 0.69 9.95 -9.76
C SER A 217 -0.82 9.67 -9.84
N PHE A 218 -1.49 9.54 -8.70
CA PHE A 218 -2.94 9.38 -8.63
C PHE A 218 -3.69 10.70 -8.43
N TRP A 219 -3.17 11.62 -7.62
CA TRP A 219 -3.83 12.90 -7.36
C TRP A 219 -3.94 13.78 -8.63
N SER A 220 -2.96 13.70 -9.52
CA SER A 220 -3.02 14.36 -10.84
C SER A 220 -4.17 13.86 -11.72
N ARG A 221 -4.73 12.68 -11.42
CA ARG A 221 -5.83 12.03 -12.14
C ARG A 221 -7.18 12.16 -11.43
N ARG A 222 -7.25 12.86 -10.30
CA ARG A 222 -8.45 12.94 -9.42
C ARG A 222 -9.73 13.44 -10.10
N SER A 223 -9.63 14.13 -11.24
CA SER A 223 -10.78 14.63 -12.00
C SER A 223 -11.36 13.58 -12.95
N GLN A 224 -10.69 12.44 -13.16
CA GLN A 224 -11.20 11.36 -14.00
C GLN A 224 -12.39 10.67 -13.31
N SER A 225 -13.46 10.43 -14.07
CA SER A 225 -14.72 9.91 -13.53
C SER A 225 -14.64 8.48 -13.00
N ASN A 226 -13.64 7.71 -13.43
CA ASN A 226 -13.36 6.36 -12.94
C ASN A 226 -12.41 6.34 -11.73
N ILE A 227 -12.05 7.50 -11.15
CA ILE A 227 -11.21 7.57 -9.95
C ILE A 227 -12.00 8.19 -8.80
N HIS A 228 -12.10 7.46 -7.70
CA HIS A 228 -12.56 7.98 -6.42
C HIS A 228 -11.38 8.18 -5.49
N VAL A 229 -11.16 9.43 -5.09
CA VAL A 229 -10.12 9.80 -4.15
C VAL A 229 -10.71 9.99 -2.76
N THR A 230 -10.08 9.39 -1.75
CA THR A 230 -10.43 9.60 -0.34
C THR A 230 -9.19 9.51 0.54
N SER A 231 -9.29 10.03 1.76
CA SER A 231 -8.24 9.90 2.77
C SER A 231 -8.61 8.87 3.82
N PHE A 232 -7.62 8.24 4.44
CA PHE A 232 -7.80 7.38 5.61
C PHE A 232 -8.54 8.14 6.71
N GLU A 233 -8.20 9.41 6.91
CA GLU A 233 -8.81 10.29 7.91
C GLU A 233 -10.30 10.46 7.65
N THR A 234 -10.70 10.74 6.40
CA THR A 234 -12.12 10.84 6.00
C THR A 234 -12.89 9.57 6.33
N VAL A 235 -12.30 8.41 6.04
CA VAL A 235 -12.92 7.09 6.28
C VAL A 235 -13.04 6.80 7.77
N VAL A 236 -12.07 7.19 8.59
CA VAL A 236 -12.08 6.97 10.04
C VAL A 236 -13.05 7.92 10.75
N THR A 237 -13.05 9.20 10.38
CA THR A 237 -13.90 10.25 10.98
C THR A 237 -15.38 10.02 10.69
N ASP A 238 -15.75 9.75 9.43
CA ASP A 238 -17.14 9.46 9.06
C ASP A 238 -17.23 8.31 8.04
N ARG A 239 -17.15 7.09 8.58
CA ARG A 239 -17.27 5.86 7.79
C ARG A 239 -18.63 5.70 7.14
N THR A 240 -19.70 6.25 7.73
CA THR A 240 -21.04 6.17 7.17
C THR A 240 -21.12 6.98 5.87
N ALA A 241 -20.69 8.23 5.89
CA ALA A 241 -20.62 9.06 4.70
C ALA A 241 -19.64 8.49 3.66
N ALA A 242 -18.47 7.99 4.10
CA ALA A 242 -17.50 7.35 3.21
C ALA A 242 -18.09 6.10 2.52
N THR A 243 -18.83 5.26 3.26
CA THR A 243 -19.50 4.07 2.72
C THR A 243 -20.56 4.44 1.68
N ARG A 244 -21.36 5.49 1.93
CA ARG A 244 -22.36 5.95 0.95
C ARG A 244 -21.71 6.47 -0.32
N LYS A 245 -20.66 7.28 -0.21
CA LYS A 245 -19.89 7.78 -1.36
C LYS A 245 -19.27 6.63 -2.16
N LEU A 246 -18.70 5.64 -1.47
CA LEU A 246 -18.16 4.44 -2.08
C LEU A 246 -19.24 3.64 -2.81
N GLY A 247 -20.41 3.44 -2.19
CA GLY A 247 -21.57 2.79 -2.82
C GLY A 247 -21.96 3.46 -4.12
N LEU A 248 -22.17 4.78 -4.12
CA LEU A 248 -22.51 5.55 -5.32
C LEU A 248 -21.45 5.39 -6.43
N PHE A 249 -20.17 5.52 -6.09
CA PHE A 249 -19.08 5.36 -7.04
C PHE A 249 -19.02 3.93 -7.64
N LEU A 250 -19.26 2.92 -6.81
CA LEU A 250 -19.31 1.52 -7.26
C LEU A 250 -20.62 1.16 -7.98
N GLY A 251 -21.61 2.06 -8.04
CA GLY A 251 -22.90 1.82 -8.67
C GLY A 251 -23.85 0.99 -7.80
N LYS A 252 -23.72 1.09 -6.48
CA LYS A 252 -24.51 0.39 -5.47
C LYS A 252 -25.39 1.37 -4.69
N CYS A 253 -26.70 1.16 -4.75
CA CYS A 253 -27.68 1.89 -3.95
C CYS A 253 -27.91 1.16 -2.62
N LEU A 254 -27.06 1.43 -1.63
CA LEU A 254 -27.11 0.75 -0.33
C LEU A 254 -28.22 1.32 0.56
N THR A 255 -28.98 0.43 1.21
CA THR A 255 -29.93 0.80 2.28
C THR A 255 -29.18 1.15 3.57
N ASP A 256 -29.87 1.81 4.50
CA ASP A 256 -29.29 2.19 5.80
C ASP A 256 -28.81 0.97 6.59
N THR A 257 -29.54 -0.14 6.50
CA THR A 257 -29.16 -1.42 7.11
C THR A 257 -27.86 -1.97 6.51
N GLN A 258 -27.72 -1.93 5.18
CA GLN A 258 -26.51 -2.38 4.50
C GLN A 258 -25.31 -1.49 4.83
N VAL A 259 -25.50 -0.17 4.84
CA VAL A 259 -24.47 0.79 5.27
C VAL A 259 -24.06 0.52 6.71
N GLY A 260 -25.02 0.34 7.62
CA GLY A 260 -24.74 0.01 9.02
C GLY A 260 -23.92 -1.27 9.18
N MET A 261 -24.25 -2.32 8.42
CA MET A 261 -23.50 -3.58 8.44
C MET A 261 -22.06 -3.40 7.94
N ILE A 262 -21.86 -2.68 6.83
CA ILE A 262 -20.53 -2.38 6.28
C ILE A 262 -19.72 -1.57 7.31
N VAL A 263 -20.32 -0.53 7.89
CA VAL A 263 -19.66 0.36 8.86
C VAL A 263 -19.22 -0.39 10.12
N PHE A 264 -20.04 -1.34 10.59
CA PHE A 264 -19.75 -2.19 11.74
C PHE A 264 -18.62 -3.18 11.45
N GLN A 265 -18.77 -4.01 10.40
CA GLN A 265 -17.82 -5.07 10.04
C GLN A 265 -16.45 -4.51 9.63
N CYS A 266 -16.42 -3.33 8.99
CA CYS A 266 -15.18 -2.68 8.57
C CYS A 266 -14.62 -1.70 9.62
N SER A 267 -15.17 -1.70 10.84
CA SER A 267 -14.58 -0.94 11.93
C SER A 267 -13.24 -1.55 12.36
N PHE A 268 -12.31 -0.73 12.85
CA PHE A 268 -10.98 -1.21 13.24
C PHE A 268 -11.06 -2.33 14.30
N GLN A 269 -11.95 -2.19 15.28
CA GLN A 269 -12.10 -3.17 16.36
C GLN A 269 -12.60 -4.51 15.84
N GLU A 270 -13.61 -4.51 14.96
CA GLU A 270 -14.16 -5.76 14.41
C GLU A 270 -13.18 -6.42 13.45
N MET A 271 -12.52 -5.65 12.57
CA MET A 271 -11.52 -6.19 11.67
C MET A 271 -10.33 -6.81 12.42
N LYS A 272 -9.91 -6.21 13.54
CA LYS A 272 -8.79 -6.69 14.36
C LYS A 272 -9.13 -7.97 15.13
N LYS A 273 -10.38 -8.18 15.51
CA LYS A 273 -10.83 -9.40 16.20
C LYS A 273 -11.00 -10.58 15.24
N ASN A 274 -11.26 -10.31 13.96
CA ASN A 274 -11.63 -11.33 13.00
C ASN A 274 -10.40 -11.86 12.23
N PRO A 275 -10.09 -13.18 12.30
CA PRO A 275 -8.92 -13.78 11.66
C PRO A 275 -8.98 -13.75 10.12
N LEU A 276 -10.16 -13.52 9.53
CA LEU A 276 -10.31 -13.34 8.09
C LEU A 276 -9.98 -11.91 7.64
N THR A 277 -9.85 -10.93 8.54
CA THR A 277 -9.59 -9.52 8.19
C THR A 277 -8.36 -8.93 8.87
N ASP A 278 -7.86 -9.53 9.94
CA ASP A 278 -6.70 -9.05 10.71
C ASP A 278 -5.37 -9.12 9.94
N CYS A 279 -5.34 -9.88 8.83
CA CYS A 279 -4.19 -10.17 7.98
C CYS A 279 -3.00 -10.84 8.71
N SER A 280 -3.18 -11.37 9.91
CA SER A 280 -2.10 -11.89 10.74
C SER A 280 -1.43 -13.13 10.14
N GLN A 281 -2.23 -14.07 9.61
CA GLN A 281 -1.73 -15.29 8.97
C GLN A 281 -0.89 -14.99 7.73
N ILE A 282 -1.33 -14.02 6.93
CA ILE A 282 -0.62 -13.58 5.73
C ILE A 282 0.66 -12.84 6.13
N ALA A 283 0.61 -11.93 7.09
CA ALA A 283 1.82 -11.25 7.56
C ALA A 283 2.87 -12.27 8.08
N LYS A 284 2.42 -13.31 8.81
CA LYS A 284 3.27 -14.39 9.30
C LYS A 284 3.92 -15.20 8.18
N SER A 285 3.24 -15.41 7.04
CA SER A 285 3.85 -16.11 5.91
C SER A 285 5.02 -15.31 5.31
N PHE A 286 5.00 -13.99 5.42
CA PHE A 286 6.14 -13.09 5.12
C PHE A 286 7.12 -12.93 6.29
N GLY A 287 7.09 -13.80 7.30
CA GLY A 287 8.01 -13.74 8.43
C GLY A 287 7.70 -12.66 9.47
N ALA A 288 6.57 -11.97 9.37
CA ALA A 288 6.18 -10.97 10.37
C ALA A 288 5.82 -11.65 11.71
N ASP A 289 6.38 -11.13 12.79
CA ASP A 289 6.03 -11.49 14.15
C ASP A 289 4.95 -10.55 14.70
N ALA A 290 3.73 -11.07 14.81
CA ALA A 290 2.60 -10.34 15.36
C ALA A 290 2.75 -9.98 16.84
N ASN A 291 3.60 -10.71 17.59
CA ASN A 291 3.91 -10.38 18.99
C ASN A 291 4.84 -9.18 19.09
N ALA A 292 5.74 -9.00 18.11
CA ALA A 292 6.56 -7.81 18.01
C ALA A 292 5.70 -6.61 17.60
N ASN A 293 4.98 -6.74 16.47
CA ASN A 293 4.04 -5.72 16.01
C ASN A 293 2.88 -6.33 15.21
N PRO A 294 1.62 -6.17 15.63
CA PRO A 294 0.47 -6.67 14.90
C PRO A 294 0.20 -5.86 13.61
N PHE A 295 -0.29 -6.52 12.56
CA PHE A 295 -0.57 -5.87 11.27
C PHE A 295 -1.61 -4.75 11.39
N LEU A 296 -2.73 -5.02 12.08
CA LEU A 296 -3.71 -4.01 12.51
C LEU A 296 -3.33 -3.46 13.89
N ARG A 297 -2.55 -2.37 13.88
CA ARG A 297 -1.94 -1.80 15.11
C ARG A 297 -2.90 -0.93 15.93
N ALA A 298 -3.15 0.31 15.46
CA ALA A 298 -3.87 1.33 16.22
C ALA A 298 -5.13 1.89 15.53
N GLY A 299 -5.13 2.01 14.19
CA GLY A 299 -6.33 2.44 13.44
C GLY A 299 -6.83 3.85 13.73
N LYS A 300 -5.99 4.74 14.29
CA LYS A 300 -6.36 6.12 14.69
C LYS A 300 -5.62 7.18 13.87
N ILE A 301 -6.19 8.38 13.86
CA ILE A 301 -5.58 9.62 13.35
C ILE A 301 -4.76 10.24 14.50
N GLY A 302 -3.59 10.81 14.21
CA GLY A 302 -2.78 11.51 15.22
C GLY A 302 -1.93 10.59 16.09
N ASN A 303 -1.68 9.35 15.66
CA ASN A 303 -0.80 8.45 16.39
C ASN A 303 0.65 8.95 16.40
N TRP A 304 1.04 9.77 15.44
CA TRP A 304 2.37 10.38 15.38
C TRP A 304 2.72 11.23 16.62
N LEU A 305 1.73 11.81 17.30
CA LEU A 305 1.93 12.60 18.53
C LEU A 305 2.59 11.80 19.66
N ASP A 306 2.36 10.48 19.70
CA ASP A 306 2.92 9.60 20.74
C ASP A 306 4.37 9.17 20.45
N TYR A 307 4.92 9.51 19.27
CA TYR A 307 6.18 8.94 18.77
C TYR A 307 7.21 9.96 18.32
N LEU A 308 6.76 11.07 17.71
CA LEU A 308 7.67 12.06 17.15
C LEU A 308 8.11 13.05 18.23
N SER A 309 9.41 13.26 18.34
CA SER A 309 9.97 14.45 18.99
C SER A 309 9.61 15.72 18.20
N VAL A 310 9.78 16.89 18.82
CA VAL A 310 9.55 18.18 18.17
C VAL A 310 10.44 18.32 16.93
N GLU A 311 11.71 17.95 17.06
CA GLU A 311 12.69 18.04 15.98
C GLU A 311 12.35 17.11 14.80
N GLN A 312 11.93 15.87 15.08
CA GLN A 312 11.49 14.93 14.05
C GLN A 312 10.21 15.41 13.37
N ASN A 313 9.29 16.02 14.14
CA ASN A 313 8.07 16.59 13.59
C ASN A 313 8.38 17.73 12.62
N GLU A 314 9.24 18.68 13.01
CA GLU A 314 9.68 19.80 12.16
C GLU A 314 10.43 19.30 10.91
N GLN A 315 11.25 18.25 11.04
CA GLN A 315 11.92 17.64 9.90
C GLN A 315 10.92 17.11 8.87
N ILE A 316 9.86 16.44 9.31
CA ILE A 316 8.80 15.92 8.44
C ILE A 316 7.98 17.07 7.85
N ASP A 317 7.63 18.10 8.64
CA ASP A 317 6.90 19.27 8.14
C ASP A 317 7.66 19.99 7.02
N ASN A 318 8.95 20.24 7.20
CA ASN A 318 9.82 20.82 6.16
C ASN A 318 9.88 19.94 4.91
N TRP A 319 9.97 18.60 5.07
CA TRP A 319 9.93 17.68 3.94
C TRP A 319 8.60 17.74 3.20
N VAL A 320 7.47 17.79 3.91
CA VAL A 320 6.14 17.93 3.30
C VAL A 320 6.05 19.25 2.52
N GLU A 321 6.37 20.38 3.15
CA GLU A 321 6.32 21.70 2.51
C GLU A 321 7.17 21.77 1.24
N HIS A 322 8.41 21.27 1.30
CA HIS A 322 9.30 21.21 0.15
C HIS A 322 8.73 20.38 -1.01
N ASN A 323 8.08 19.25 -0.71
CA ASN A 323 7.49 18.41 -1.74
C ASN A 323 6.22 19.04 -2.36
N PHE A 324 5.40 19.74 -1.57
CA PHE A 324 4.25 20.50 -2.10
C PHE A 324 4.70 21.67 -2.98
N ALA A 325 5.73 22.42 -2.57
CA ALA A 325 6.26 23.55 -3.33
C ALA A 325 6.78 23.13 -4.73
N ARG A 326 7.27 21.90 -4.86
CA ARG A 326 7.83 21.37 -6.10
C ARG A 326 6.83 20.59 -6.97
N ARG A 327 5.64 20.28 -6.45
CA ARG A 327 4.62 19.45 -7.12
C ARG A 327 3.31 20.23 -7.27
N PRO A 328 3.20 21.12 -8.28
CA PRO A 328 1.99 21.91 -8.47
C PRO A 328 0.74 21.07 -8.73
N ALA A 329 0.89 19.82 -9.21
CA ALA A 329 -0.24 18.91 -9.40
C ALA A 329 -0.94 18.54 -8.08
N LEU A 330 -0.22 18.60 -6.94
CA LEU A 330 -0.76 18.39 -5.58
C LEU A 330 -1.59 19.57 -5.06
N SER A 331 -1.74 20.64 -5.83
CA SER A 331 -2.56 21.78 -5.44
C SER A 331 -3.99 21.37 -5.06
N GLY A 332 -4.47 21.94 -3.95
CA GLY A 332 -5.76 21.63 -3.34
C GLY A 332 -5.78 20.37 -2.47
N LEU A 333 -4.69 19.59 -2.39
CA LEU A 333 -4.59 18.49 -1.43
C LEU A 333 -4.33 19.05 -0.04
N THR A 334 -5.08 18.58 0.95
CA THR A 334 -4.83 18.84 2.37
C THR A 334 -4.73 17.53 3.14
N PHE A 335 -3.93 17.54 4.20
CA PHE A 335 -3.84 16.45 5.16
C PHE A 335 -4.51 16.84 6.46
N GLN A 336 -5.29 15.92 7.02
CA GLN A 336 -5.75 15.99 8.40
C GLN A 336 -4.74 15.22 9.27
N TYR A 337 -4.11 15.91 10.23
CA TYR A 337 -3.10 15.29 11.10
C TYR A 337 -3.66 14.81 12.44
N GLU A 338 -4.83 15.34 12.84
CA GLU A 338 -5.46 15.12 14.14
C GLU A 338 -6.98 14.87 13.97
N PRO A 339 -7.66 14.20 14.92
CA PRO A 339 -9.05 13.74 14.79
C PRO A 339 -10.10 14.81 14.49
#